data_AF-A0A4Y7QHJ2-F1
#
_entry.id   AF-A0A4Y7QHJ2-F1
#
_cell.length_a   1.000
_cell.length_b   1.000
_cell.length_c   1.000
_cell.angle_alpha   90.00
_cell.angle_beta   90.00
_cell.angle_gamma   90.00
#
_symmetry.space_group_name_H-M   'P 1'
#
loop_
_entity.id
_entity.type
_entity.pdbx_description
1 polymer ?
#
loop_
_entity_poly.entity_id
_entity_poly.type
_entity_poly.pdbx_seq_one_letter_code
_entity_poly.pdbx_strand_id
1 'polypeptide(L)'
;MFEVGSAPTSPETTKRRRLERLSGSNTIFITVGEAGESNAPTLPSCGAGFEHLTTIPKLIAADKTRYIEELDKEPAYQYLFLRPRRFGKSTFLQTLSDYYDETKRDSFDNIFRDLYIGQHPTKSRNSLLVLCFNFSGTPVLDNFDDTKKYFHKQMHLTLLAFLNTNQAVLSPIEGLMVADDMGSLTLQGVLSLVKRRGKELFVGVDEYDAPGNSALFSSDPGLYERVAEFFSTQFYGVIKEAVSQLIVVKYWLTGVLPAFRDSIGPLLAAHIISNESEYHGLCGLTDAEVQTIARAYLSSDIEPPALAETMRELQRRYGGYRFCAPGDEPLETLYNPQLVFTHLRGLAKNKSDLDPRDEIEAVHTARPKYDSK
;
A
#
# COMPACT_ATOMS: atom_id res chain seq x y z
N MET A 1 -8.65 36.65 7.90
CA MET A 1 -7.55 36.46 8.87
C MET A 1 -7.98 35.36 9.81
N PHE A 2 -7.50 34.15 9.60
CA PHE A 2 -7.64 33.07 10.58
C PHE A 2 -6.26 32.87 11.20
N GLU A 3 -6.20 32.99 12.53
CA GLU A 3 -4.98 32.82 13.31
C GLU A 3 -4.44 31.40 13.13
N VAL A 4 -3.15 31.34 12.80
CA VAL A 4 -2.38 30.11 12.65
C VAL A 4 -2.20 29.51 14.04
N GLY A 5 -3.04 28.53 14.39
CA GLY A 5 -2.83 27.67 15.54
C GLY A 5 -1.47 26.99 15.43
N SER A 6 -0.70 27.07 16.51
CA SER A 6 0.62 26.45 16.69
C SER A 6 0.72 25.07 16.06
N ALA A 7 1.77 24.90 15.24
CA ALA A 7 2.14 23.63 14.63
C ALA A 7 2.09 22.47 15.65
N PRO A 8 1.59 21.29 15.26
CA PRO A 8 1.79 20.10 16.08
C PRO A 8 3.30 19.89 16.22
N THR A 9 3.73 19.79 17.47
CA THR A 9 5.06 19.32 17.85
C THR A 9 5.45 18.13 16.99
N SER A 10 6.66 18.16 16.45
CA SER A 10 7.28 17.05 15.70
C SER A 10 6.90 15.71 16.33
N PRO A 11 6.43 14.71 15.56
CA PRO A 11 6.18 13.40 16.14
C PRO A 11 7.50 12.93 16.76
N GLU A 12 7.46 12.59 18.06
CA GLU A 12 8.55 11.86 18.70
C GLU A 12 8.97 10.75 17.75
N THR A 13 10.18 10.83 17.21
CA THR A 13 10.70 9.83 16.28
C THR A 13 10.77 8.52 17.04
N THR A 14 9.76 7.67 16.88
CA THR A 14 9.70 6.34 17.47
C THR A 14 10.98 5.60 17.06
N LYS A 15 11.84 5.32 18.05
CA LYS A 15 13.18 4.81 17.80
C LYS A 15 13.11 3.47 17.09
N ARG A 16 13.64 3.42 15.87
CA ARG A 16 13.78 2.21 15.06
C ARG A 16 14.49 1.10 15.85
N ARG A 17 13.96 -0.11 15.77
CA ARG A 17 14.57 -1.33 16.33
C ARG A 17 15.51 -1.97 15.31
N ARG A 18 16.55 -2.63 15.82
CA ARG A 18 17.40 -3.50 14.99
C ARG A 18 16.56 -4.67 14.47
N LEU A 19 16.82 -5.07 13.22
CA LEU A 19 16.18 -6.24 12.61
C LEU A 19 17.16 -7.42 12.60
N GLU A 20 16.67 -8.61 12.97
CA GLU A 20 17.44 -9.87 12.93
C GLU A 20 16.79 -10.85 11.97
N ARG A 21 17.55 -11.39 11.01
CA ARG A 21 17.05 -12.39 10.06
C ARG A 21 16.79 -13.71 10.77
N LEU A 22 15.65 -14.33 10.50
CA LEU A 22 15.30 -15.62 11.07
C LEU A 22 15.90 -16.77 10.26
N SER A 23 16.47 -17.77 10.94
CA SER A 23 17.01 -18.97 10.30
C SER A 23 15.92 -19.71 9.51
N GLY A 24 16.16 -19.94 8.23
CA GLY A 24 15.21 -20.62 7.32
C GLY A 24 14.63 -19.72 6.23
N SER A 25 14.83 -18.40 6.31
CA SER A 25 14.50 -17.49 5.21
C SER A 25 15.43 -16.28 5.17
N ASN A 26 15.83 -15.88 3.96
CA ASN A 26 16.61 -14.66 3.74
C ASN A 26 15.73 -13.40 3.79
N THR A 27 14.40 -13.54 3.71
CA THR A 27 13.45 -12.42 3.66
C THR A 27 12.75 -12.20 5.01
N ILE A 28 12.64 -13.21 5.87
CA ILE A 28 11.98 -13.04 7.17
C ILE A 28 12.93 -12.46 8.22
N PHE A 29 12.46 -11.43 8.92
CA PHE A 29 13.15 -10.84 10.06
C PHE A 29 12.23 -10.74 11.28
N ILE A 30 12.85 -10.56 12.45
CA ILE A 30 12.20 -10.17 13.70
C ILE A 30 12.81 -8.87 14.22
N THR A 31 12.01 -7.96 14.77
CA THR A 31 12.51 -6.77 15.46
C THR A 31 13.04 -7.12 16.86
N VAL A 32 14.18 -6.56 17.23
CA VAL A 32 14.78 -6.79 18.55
C VAL A 32 13.97 -6.07 19.64
N GLY A 33 13.60 -6.81 20.69
CA GLY A 33 12.96 -6.26 21.89
C GLY A 33 13.99 -5.60 22.82
N GLU A 34 13.55 -4.61 23.59
CA GLU A 34 14.37 -3.95 24.60
C GLU A 34 14.12 -4.54 26.00
N ALA A 35 15.02 -4.25 26.95
CA ALA A 35 14.92 -4.78 28.31
C ALA A 35 13.62 -4.30 29.00
N GLY A 36 12.83 -5.24 29.54
CA GLY A 36 11.55 -4.95 30.21
C GLY A 36 10.32 -5.13 29.32
N GLU A 37 10.49 -5.44 28.03
CA GLU A 37 9.38 -5.73 27.11
C GLU A 37 9.04 -7.22 27.06
N SER A 38 7.85 -7.54 26.56
CA SER A 38 7.45 -8.93 26.31
C SER A 38 8.40 -9.60 25.31
N ASN A 39 8.85 -10.80 25.65
CA ASN A 39 9.66 -11.62 24.74
C ASN A 39 8.82 -12.41 23.73
N ALA A 40 7.48 -12.35 23.82
CA ALA A 40 6.61 -13.08 22.90
C ALA A 40 6.67 -12.48 21.49
N PRO A 41 6.82 -13.30 20.44
CA PRO A 41 6.78 -12.84 19.05
C PRO A 41 5.41 -12.27 18.70
N THR A 42 5.39 -11.26 17.84
CA THR A 42 4.17 -10.61 17.34
C THR A 42 4.10 -10.69 15.82
N LEU A 43 2.87 -10.62 15.29
CA LEU A 43 2.61 -10.62 13.85
C LEU A 43 1.91 -9.32 13.44
N PRO A 44 2.13 -8.82 12.20
CA PRO A 44 1.52 -7.58 11.71
C PRO A 44 -0.01 -7.61 11.80
N SER A 45 -0.60 -6.60 12.42
CA SER A 45 -2.05 -6.37 12.44
C SER A 45 -2.53 -5.67 11.16
N CYS A 46 -3.81 -5.80 10.85
CA CYS A 46 -4.41 -5.09 9.73
C CYS A 46 -4.24 -3.58 9.92
N GLY A 47 -3.81 -2.86 8.87
CA GLY A 47 -3.64 -1.41 8.89
C GLY A 47 -2.34 -0.92 9.52
N ALA A 48 -1.41 -1.81 9.91
CA ALA A 48 -0.08 -1.39 10.33
C ALA A 48 0.68 -0.76 9.15
N GLY A 49 1.08 0.51 9.29
CA GLY A 49 1.94 1.19 8.33
C GLY A 49 3.33 0.57 8.28
N PHE A 50 4.10 0.87 7.23
CA PHE A 50 5.45 0.33 7.09
C PHE A 50 6.37 0.67 8.28
N GLU A 51 6.24 1.88 8.83
CA GLU A 51 6.97 2.30 10.05
C GLU A 51 6.75 1.34 11.23
N HIS A 52 5.56 0.73 11.35
CA HIS A 52 5.28 -0.24 12.41
C HIS A 52 6.11 -1.53 12.26
N LEU A 53 6.52 -1.88 11.04
CA LEU A 53 7.31 -3.08 10.78
C LEU A 53 8.71 -3.03 11.41
N THR A 54 9.20 -1.83 11.74
CA THR A 54 10.56 -1.62 12.29
C THR A 54 10.55 -1.07 13.72
N THR A 55 9.38 -0.76 14.28
CA THR A 55 9.23 -0.08 15.58
C THR A 55 8.49 -0.91 16.62
N ILE A 56 7.64 -1.87 16.23
CA ILE A 56 6.98 -2.78 17.17
C ILE A 56 7.99 -3.82 17.67
N PRO A 57 8.10 -4.10 18.97
CA PRO A 57 9.00 -5.14 19.49
C PRO A 57 8.60 -6.55 19.07
N LYS A 58 9.60 -7.40 18.80
CA LYS A 58 9.45 -8.83 18.48
C LYS A 58 8.49 -9.12 17.33
N LEU A 59 8.30 -8.16 16.42
CA LEU A 59 7.46 -8.29 15.25
C LEU A 59 8.17 -9.10 14.17
N ILE A 60 7.53 -10.17 13.71
CA ILE A 60 8.02 -10.99 12.60
C ILE A 60 7.39 -10.49 11.31
N ALA A 61 8.22 -10.11 10.34
CA ALA A 61 7.76 -9.60 9.05
C ALA A 61 8.64 -10.08 7.89
N ALA A 62 8.08 -10.02 6.68
CA ALA A 62 8.80 -10.33 5.45
C ALA A 62 9.35 -9.06 4.81
N ASP A 63 10.65 -9.04 4.55
CA ASP A 63 11.30 -8.01 3.76
C ASP A 63 11.07 -8.26 2.27
N LYS A 64 10.23 -7.41 1.68
CA LYS A 64 9.94 -7.38 0.25
C LYS A 64 10.67 -6.22 -0.45
N THR A 65 11.60 -5.54 0.21
CA THR A 65 12.22 -4.33 -0.35
C THR A 65 13.13 -4.60 -1.54
N ARG A 66 13.55 -5.86 -1.78
CA ARG A 66 14.26 -6.25 -3.01
C ARG A 66 13.53 -5.89 -4.31
N TYR A 67 12.19 -5.90 -4.28
CA TYR A 67 11.40 -5.58 -5.46
C TYR A 67 11.49 -4.10 -5.83
N ILE A 68 11.94 -3.22 -4.92
CA ILE A 68 12.17 -1.81 -5.26
C ILE A 68 13.35 -1.69 -6.24
N GLU A 69 14.43 -2.44 -6.02
CA GLU A 69 15.56 -2.49 -6.96
C GLU A 69 15.13 -3.00 -8.34
N GLU A 70 14.29 -4.04 -8.37
CA GLU A 70 13.73 -4.58 -9.61
C GLU A 70 12.87 -3.53 -10.35
N LEU A 71 11.98 -2.83 -9.64
CA LEU A 71 11.16 -1.76 -10.20
C LEU A 71 11.99 -0.56 -10.69
N ASP A 72 13.13 -0.28 -10.04
CA ASP A 72 14.02 0.82 -10.39
C ASP A 72 14.96 0.54 -11.57
N LYS A 73 14.89 -0.67 -12.15
CA LYS A 73 15.48 -0.92 -13.48
C LYS A 73 14.89 0.01 -14.53
N GLU A 74 13.62 0.38 -14.36
CA GLU A 74 12.96 1.41 -15.15
C GLU A 74 13.05 2.77 -14.44
N PRO A 75 13.76 3.77 -15.02
CA PRO A 75 13.90 5.09 -14.41
C PRO A 75 12.55 5.81 -14.26
N ALA A 76 11.63 5.57 -15.20
CA ALA A 76 10.25 6.04 -15.16
C ALA A 76 9.30 4.89 -15.47
N TYR A 77 8.20 4.78 -14.72
CA TYR A 77 7.21 3.71 -14.91
C TYR A 77 5.78 4.14 -14.60
N GLN A 78 4.83 3.41 -15.17
CA GLN A 78 3.40 3.48 -14.87
C GLN A 78 2.89 2.07 -14.64
N TYR A 79 2.75 1.67 -13.39
CA TYR A 79 2.45 0.29 -13.01
C TYR A 79 1.11 0.16 -12.31
N LEU A 80 0.35 -0.84 -12.75
CA LEU A 80 -0.88 -1.30 -12.12
C LEU A 80 -0.67 -2.66 -11.47
N PHE A 81 -0.78 -2.69 -10.14
CA PHE A 81 -0.57 -3.88 -9.33
C PHE A 81 -1.88 -4.37 -8.70
N LEU A 82 -2.41 -5.44 -9.29
CA LEU A 82 -3.62 -6.15 -8.90
C LEU A 82 -3.29 -7.41 -8.09
N ARG A 83 -3.84 -7.47 -6.87
CA ARG A 83 -3.83 -8.64 -5.99
C ARG A 83 -5.12 -8.67 -5.18
N PRO A 84 -5.55 -9.83 -4.64
CA PRO A 84 -6.66 -9.91 -3.70
C PRO A 84 -6.48 -8.97 -2.51
N ARG A 85 -7.57 -8.70 -1.78
CA ARG A 85 -7.52 -7.87 -0.56
C ARG A 85 -6.58 -8.49 0.47
N ARG A 86 -5.96 -7.63 1.27
CA ARG A 86 -5.06 -8.00 2.38
C ARG A 86 -3.78 -8.76 1.97
N PHE A 87 -3.37 -8.66 0.70
CA PHE A 87 -2.10 -9.23 0.20
C PHE A 87 -0.84 -8.42 0.54
N GLY A 88 -0.97 -7.24 1.16
CA GLY A 88 0.16 -6.36 1.49
C GLY A 88 0.41 -5.21 0.51
N LYS A 89 -0.50 -4.99 -0.46
CA LYS A 89 -0.38 -3.93 -1.48
C LYS A 89 -0.17 -2.53 -0.87
N SER A 90 -1.03 -2.13 0.06
CA SER A 90 -0.99 -0.83 0.73
C SER A 90 0.30 -0.63 1.52
N THR A 91 0.74 -1.67 2.24
CA THR A 91 2.01 -1.66 2.97
C THR A 91 3.18 -1.46 2.02
N PHE A 92 3.19 -2.15 0.87
CA PHE A 92 4.25 -1.99 -0.13
C PHE A 92 4.22 -0.60 -0.80
N LEU A 93 3.04 -0.04 -1.08
CA LEU A 93 2.93 1.34 -1.56
C LEU A 93 3.50 2.33 -0.53
N GLN A 94 3.25 2.14 0.76
CA GLN A 94 3.89 2.95 1.81
C GLN A 94 5.41 2.78 1.81
N THR A 95 5.91 1.55 1.64
CA THR A 95 7.35 1.29 1.50
C THR A 95 7.96 2.06 0.32
N LEU A 96 7.30 2.08 -0.85
CA LEU A 96 7.73 2.88 -2.00
C LEU A 96 7.71 4.38 -1.69
N SER A 97 6.64 4.85 -1.04
CA SER A 97 6.50 6.24 -0.59
C SER A 97 7.69 6.64 0.27
N ASP A 98 7.98 5.90 1.33
CA ASP A 98 9.08 6.22 2.26
C ASP A 98 10.46 6.14 1.59
N TYR A 99 10.61 5.25 0.60
CA TYR A 99 11.87 5.07 -0.12
C TYR A 99 12.17 6.20 -1.11
N TYR A 100 11.17 6.66 -1.85
CA TYR A 100 11.35 7.70 -2.87
C TYR A 100 11.29 9.13 -2.32
N ASP A 101 10.61 9.35 -1.19
CA ASP A 101 10.37 10.69 -0.63
C ASP A 101 11.66 11.41 -0.23
N GLU A 102 11.94 12.55 -0.87
CA GLU A 102 13.08 13.41 -0.56
C GLU A 102 13.07 13.91 0.89
N THR A 103 11.90 14.14 1.48
CA THR A 103 11.78 14.61 2.87
C THR A 103 12.23 13.57 3.89
N LYS A 104 12.28 12.29 3.49
CA LYS A 104 12.71 11.16 4.32
C LYS A 104 14.20 10.87 4.21
N ARG A 105 14.98 11.67 3.46
CA ARG A 105 16.43 11.46 3.24
C ARG A 105 17.23 11.26 4.52
N ASP A 106 17.01 12.11 5.52
CA ASP A 106 17.74 12.03 6.81
C ASP A 106 17.27 10.83 7.68
N SER A 107 16.13 10.25 7.34
CA SER A 107 15.56 9.08 8.01
C SER A 107 15.78 7.78 7.25
N PHE A 108 16.48 7.79 6.11
CA PHE A 108 16.67 6.61 5.26
C PHE A 108 17.22 5.42 6.06
N ASP A 109 18.32 5.64 6.78
CA ASP A 109 18.94 4.64 7.63
C ASP A 109 18.01 4.18 8.77
N ASN A 110 17.21 5.09 9.30
CA ASN A 110 16.23 4.77 10.33
C ASN A 110 15.09 3.89 9.80
N ILE A 111 14.88 3.84 8.49
CA ILE A 111 13.78 3.09 7.89
C ILE A 111 14.32 1.79 7.27
N PHE A 112 15.40 1.86 6.48
CA PHE A 112 15.80 0.78 5.58
C PHE A 112 17.09 0.04 5.95
N ARG A 113 17.93 0.53 6.88
CA ARG A 113 19.32 0.04 7.09
C ARG A 113 19.50 -1.49 7.08
N ASP A 114 18.67 -2.24 7.81
CA ASP A 114 18.81 -3.71 7.92
C ASP A 114 17.99 -4.48 6.85
N LEU A 115 17.20 -3.78 6.05
CA LEU A 115 16.42 -4.34 4.94
C LEU A 115 17.28 -4.40 3.67
N TYR A 116 16.85 -5.21 2.70
CA TYR A 116 17.57 -5.41 1.44
C TYR A 116 17.87 -4.07 0.76
N ILE A 117 16.86 -3.20 0.58
CA ILE A 117 17.05 -1.94 -0.15
C ILE A 117 17.90 -0.91 0.60
N GLY A 118 18.02 -1.04 1.93
CA GLY A 118 18.96 -0.22 2.70
C GLY A 118 20.41 -0.60 2.43
N GLN A 119 20.66 -1.86 2.13
CA GLN A 119 21.98 -2.40 1.77
C GLN A 119 22.27 -2.26 0.27
N HIS A 120 21.23 -2.13 -0.56
CA HIS A 120 21.30 -2.03 -2.02
C HIS A 120 20.53 -0.79 -2.53
N PRO A 121 20.90 0.43 -2.10
CA PRO A 121 20.19 1.64 -2.50
C PRO A 121 20.37 1.92 -4.00
N THR A 122 19.28 2.26 -4.65
CA THR A 122 19.20 2.65 -6.06
C THR A 122 19.41 4.17 -6.22
N LYS A 123 19.46 4.65 -7.48
CA LYS A 123 19.57 6.08 -7.80
C LYS A 123 18.33 6.88 -7.40
N SER A 124 17.16 6.25 -7.31
CA SER A 124 15.88 6.91 -6.98
C SER A 124 15.69 7.13 -5.47
N ARG A 125 16.63 6.68 -4.63
CA ARG A 125 16.54 6.79 -3.17
C ARG A 125 16.36 8.26 -2.75
N ASN A 126 15.24 8.56 -2.09
CA ASN A 126 14.89 9.88 -1.53
C ASN A 126 15.17 11.03 -2.51
N SER A 127 14.79 10.85 -3.78
CA SER A 127 15.03 11.81 -4.87
C SER A 127 13.76 12.47 -5.41
N LEU A 128 12.57 12.00 -5.01
CA LEU A 128 11.29 12.44 -5.56
C LEU A 128 10.42 13.09 -4.49
N LEU A 129 9.51 13.97 -4.91
CA LEU A 129 8.36 14.31 -4.06
C LEU A 129 7.34 13.18 -4.16
N VAL A 130 6.63 12.89 -3.07
CA VAL A 130 5.66 11.79 -3.04
C VAL A 130 4.25 12.31 -2.81
N LEU A 131 3.34 11.93 -3.70
CA LEU A 131 1.91 12.26 -3.61
C LEU A 131 1.09 10.97 -3.71
N CYS A 132 0.53 10.53 -2.58
CA CYS A 132 -0.26 9.31 -2.48
C CYS A 132 -1.75 9.62 -2.25
N PHE A 133 -2.62 8.96 -3.01
CA PHE A 133 -4.07 9.00 -2.84
C PHE A 133 -4.59 7.65 -2.34
N ASN A 134 -5.72 7.66 -1.63
CA ASN A 134 -6.43 6.45 -1.25
C ASN A 134 -7.92 6.61 -1.58
N PHE A 135 -8.42 5.77 -2.48
CA PHE A 135 -9.81 5.83 -2.94
C PHE A 135 -10.76 4.88 -2.22
N SER A 136 -10.27 4.05 -1.29
CA SER A 136 -11.10 3.18 -0.44
C SER A 136 -12.24 3.94 0.27
N GLY A 137 -11.97 5.19 0.65
CA GLY A 137 -12.90 6.05 1.37
C GLY A 137 -13.87 6.84 0.49
N THR A 138 -13.83 6.72 -0.86
CA THR A 138 -14.69 7.50 -1.75
C THR A 138 -16.03 6.77 -1.95
N PRO A 139 -17.10 7.17 -1.25
CA PRO A 139 -18.37 6.46 -1.38
C PRO A 139 -18.99 6.79 -2.73
N VAL A 140 -19.48 5.77 -3.42
CA VAL A 140 -20.42 5.97 -4.53
C VAL A 140 -21.82 6.02 -3.93
N LEU A 141 -22.34 7.24 -3.83
CA LEU A 141 -23.65 7.54 -3.22
C LEU A 141 -24.75 7.54 -4.28
N ASP A 142 -26.00 7.35 -3.84
CA ASP A 142 -27.19 7.41 -4.71
C ASP A 142 -27.25 8.73 -5.49
N ASN A 143 -26.93 9.85 -4.81
CA ASN A 143 -26.69 11.12 -5.47
C ASN A 143 -25.23 11.21 -5.94
N PHE A 144 -25.04 11.10 -7.25
CA PHE A 144 -23.71 11.15 -7.84
C PHE A 144 -23.00 12.50 -7.62
N ASP A 145 -23.73 13.62 -7.52
CA ASP A 145 -23.10 14.92 -7.24
C ASP A 145 -22.48 14.99 -5.84
N ASP A 146 -23.02 14.26 -4.87
CA ASP A 146 -22.41 14.18 -3.54
C ASP A 146 -21.15 13.29 -3.56
N THR A 147 -21.11 12.28 -4.44
CA THR A 147 -19.86 11.53 -4.73
C THR A 147 -18.78 12.46 -5.27
N LYS A 148 -19.12 13.36 -6.22
CA LYS A 148 -18.17 14.32 -6.80
C LYS A 148 -17.65 15.30 -5.75
N LYS A 149 -18.53 15.87 -4.91
CA LYS A 149 -18.13 16.77 -3.81
C LYS A 149 -17.18 16.07 -2.83
N TYR A 150 -17.51 14.83 -2.45
CA TYR A 150 -16.67 14.05 -1.54
C TYR A 150 -15.29 13.81 -2.15
N PHE A 151 -15.23 13.42 -3.43
CA PHE A 151 -13.99 13.23 -4.17
C PHE A 151 -13.13 14.49 -4.19
N HIS A 152 -13.69 15.66 -4.55
CA HIS A 152 -12.95 16.92 -4.55
C HIS A 152 -12.43 17.30 -3.16
N LYS A 153 -13.22 17.08 -2.11
CA LYS A 153 -12.80 17.32 -0.73
C LYS A 153 -11.64 16.41 -0.30
N GLN A 154 -11.69 15.12 -0.64
CA GLN A 154 -10.61 14.18 -0.33
C GLN A 154 -9.32 14.54 -1.07
N MET A 155 -9.43 14.90 -2.35
CA MET A 155 -8.30 15.41 -3.11
C MET A 155 -7.71 16.67 -2.47
N HIS A 156 -8.55 17.64 -2.10
CA HIS A 156 -8.13 18.87 -1.45
C HIS A 156 -7.31 18.59 -0.18
N LEU A 157 -7.82 17.74 0.71
CA LEU A 157 -7.12 17.37 1.95
C LEU A 157 -5.77 16.71 1.67
N THR A 158 -5.72 15.80 0.69
CA THR A 158 -4.48 15.13 0.28
C THR A 158 -3.45 16.12 -0.27
N LEU A 159 -3.89 17.05 -1.13
CA LEU A 159 -3.03 18.06 -1.74
C LEU A 159 -2.53 19.09 -0.73
N LEU A 160 -3.38 19.49 0.22
CA LEU A 160 -2.98 20.39 1.30
C LEU A 160 -1.91 19.75 2.18
N ALA A 161 -2.09 18.49 2.56
CA ALA A 161 -1.08 17.73 3.30
C ALA A 161 0.24 17.64 2.52
N PHE A 162 0.18 17.32 1.23
CA PHE A 162 1.35 17.29 0.34
C PHE A 162 2.10 18.62 0.31
N LEU A 163 1.38 19.74 0.15
CA LEU A 163 1.98 21.08 0.11
C LEU A 163 2.66 21.43 1.44
N ASN A 164 2.05 21.08 2.56
CA ASN A 164 2.60 21.33 3.90
C ASN A 164 3.86 20.49 4.15
N THR A 165 3.84 19.19 3.83
CA THR A 165 5.01 18.31 3.96
C THR A 165 6.20 18.80 3.13
N ASN A 166 5.93 19.34 1.94
CA ASN A 166 6.96 19.77 0.99
C ASN A 166 7.19 21.29 1.00
N GLN A 167 6.80 21.98 2.08
CA GLN A 167 6.83 23.43 2.17
C GLN A 167 8.22 24.02 1.89
N ALA A 168 9.28 23.36 2.36
CA ALA A 168 10.67 23.79 2.19
C ALA A 168 11.11 23.89 0.71
N VAL A 169 10.49 23.10 -0.17
CA VAL A 169 10.85 23.03 -1.59
C VAL A 169 9.82 23.77 -2.46
N LEU A 170 8.54 23.73 -2.08
CA LEU A 170 7.45 24.25 -2.89
C LEU A 170 7.10 25.71 -2.60
N SER A 171 7.46 26.24 -1.42
CA SER A 171 7.14 27.63 -1.05
C SER A 171 7.96 28.67 -1.80
N PRO A 172 7.39 29.87 -2.05
CA PRO A 172 5.99 30.24 -1.82
C PRO A 172 5.02 29.59 -2.83
N ILE A 173 3.76 29.41 -2.45
CA ILE A 173 2.69 28.81 -3.29
C ILE A 173 1.84 29.86 -4.02
N GLU A 174 2.39 31.05 -4.27
CA GLU A 174 1.66 32.17 -4.88
C GLU A 174 1.02 31.80 -6.22
N GLY A 175 -0.22 32.24 -6.42
CA GLY A 175 -1.01 31.95 -7.62
C GLY A 175 -1.62 30.54 -7.67
N LEU A 176 -1.36 29.68 -6.67
CA LEU A 176 -2.04 28.39 -6.56
C LEU A 176 -3.43 28.58 -5.93
N MET A 177 -4.47 28.28 -6.71
CA MET A 177 -5.82 28.18 -6.18
C MET A 177 -6.00 26.84 -5.47
N VAL A 178 -6.26 26.89 -4.17
CA VAL A 178 -6.54 25.72 -3.33
C VAL A 178 -7.95 25.90 -2.77
N ALA A 179 -8.92 25.18 -3.34
CA ALA A 179 -10.32 25.18 -2.91
C ALA A 179 -10.80 23.75 -2.67
N ASP A 180 -11.78 23.57 -1.78
CA ASP A 180 -12.25 22.25 -1.33
C ASP A 180 -13.25 21.58 -2.29
N ASP A 181 -13.80 22.33 -3.24
CA ASP A 181 -14.72 21.89 -4.29
C ASP A 181 -14.05 21.76 -5.67
N MET A 182 -12.81 22.20 -5.83
CA MET A 182 -12.07 22.20 -7.10
C MET A 182 -10.83 21.29 -7.06
N GLY A 183 -10.97 20.06 -6.54
CA GLY A 183 -9.86 19.13 -6.32
C GLY A 183 -9.01 18.86 -7.57
N SER A 184 -9.63 18.71 -8.74
CA SER A 184 -8.93 18.46 -10.02
C SER A 184 -8.09 19.65 -10.48
N LEU A 185 -8.64 20.87 -10.38
CA LEU A 185 -7.89 22.10 -10.72
C LEU A 185 -6.75 22.34 -9.72
N THR A 186 -7.00 22.06 -8.44
CA THR A 186 -5.96 22.14 -7.40
C THR A 186 -4.82 21.18 -7.73
N LEU A 187 -5.13 19.94 -8.14
CA LEU A 187 -4.11 18.97 -8.57
C LEU A 187 -3.30 19.50 -9.77
N GLN A 188 -3.95 20.03 -10.81
CA GLN A 188 -3.25 20.63 -11.95
C GLN A 188 -2.30 21.77 -11.53
N GLY A 189 -2.76 22.62 -10.61
CA GLY A 189 -1.96 23.70 -10.05
C GLY A 189 -0.75 23.21 -9.26
N VAL A 190 -0.93 22.18 -8.43
CA VAL A 190 0.16 21.53 -7.66
C VAL A 190 1.18 20.91 -8.59
N LEU A 191 0.75 20.16 -9.61
CA LEU A 191 1.65 19.55 -10.61
C LEU A 191 2.44 20.63 -11.37
N SER A 192 1.78 21.72 -11.75
CA SER A 192 2.42 22.87 -12.39
C SER A 192 3.44 23.54 -11.47
N LEU A 193 3.15 23.65 -10.18
CA LEU A 193 4.08 24.18 -9.18
C LEU A 193 5.32 23.27 -9.05
N VAL A 194 5.12 21.97 -8.91
CA VAL A 194 6.22 20.98 -8.86
C VAL A 194 7.13 21.12 -10.08
N LYS A 195 6.56 21.20 -11.28
CA LYS A 195 7.31 21.43 -12.53
C LYS A 195 8.12 22.73 -12.50
N ARG A 196 7.52 23.85 -12.07
CA ARG A 196 8.22 25.14 -11.96
C ARG A 196 9.38 25.09 -10.96
N ARG A 197 9.30 24.22 -9.95
CA ARG A 197 10.37 24.00 -8.97
C ARG A 197 11.44 23.01 -9.46
N GLY A 198 11.31 22.48 -10.68
CA GLY A 198 12.26 21.51 -11.24
C GLY A 198 12.29 20.21 -10.46
N LYS A 199 11.15 19.82 -9.85
CA LYS A 199 11.01 18.59 -9.07
C LYS A 199 10.20 17.56 -9.84
N GLU A 200 10.42 16.30 -9.48
CA GLU A 200 9.75 15.14 -10.06
C GLU A 200 8.93 14.43 -8.98
N LEU A 201 7.86 13.74 -9.40
CA LEU A 201 6.91 13.08 -8.52
C LEU A 201 6.93 11.56 -8.69
N PHE A 202 6.87 10.89 -7.55
CA PHE A 202 6.19 9.60 -7.42
C PHE A 202 4.72 9.85 -7.06
N VAL A 203 3.80 9.26 -7.81
CA VAL A 203 2.36 9.27 -7.51
C VAL A 203 1.90 7.85 -7.20
N GLY A 204 1.31 7.67 -6.01
CA GLY A 204 0.67 6.43 -5.59
C GLY A 204 -0.85 6.56 -5.54
N VAL A 205 -1.59 5.52 -5.91
CA VAL A 205 -3.05 5.47 -5.67
C VAL A 205 -3.41 4.09 -5.13
N ASP A 206 -3.87 4.06 -3.89
CA ASP A 206 -4.39 2.85 -3.27
C ASP A 206 -5.90 2.69 -3.48
N GLU A 207 -6.32 1.43 -3.59
CA GLU A 207 -7.66 1.00 -3.96
C GLU A 207 -8.24 1.81 -5.14
N TYR A 208 -7.45 1.97 -6.21
CA TYR A 208 -7.81 2.78 -7.39
C TYR A 208 -9.15 2.36 -8.02
N ASP A 209 -9.51 1.08 -7.87
CA ASP A 209 -10.71 0.43 -8.39
C ASP A 209 -11.91 0.52 -7.45
N ALA A 210 -11.75 1.00 -6.21
CA ALA A 210 -12.83 1.04 -5.22
C ALA A 210 -14.09 1.76 -5.73
N PRO A 211 -14.02 2.95 -6.36
CA PRO A 211 -15.22 3.62 -6.87
C PRO A 211 -15.89 2.81 -7.99
N GLY A 212 -15.10 2.16 -8.84
CA GLY A 212 -15.62 1.34 -9.94
C GLY A 212 -16.31 0.08 -9.41
N ASN A 213 -15.69 -0.57 -8.43
CA ASN A 213 -16.25 -1.73 -7.74
C ASN A 213 -17.59 -1.38 -7.06
N SER A 214 -17.68 -0.27 -6.34
CA SER A 214 -18.94 0.17 -5.72
C SER A 214 -20.03 0.44 -6.75
N ALA A 215 -19.69 0.95 -7.93
CA ALA A 215 -20.64 1.21 -9.00
C ALA A 215 -21.11 -0.08 -9.70
N LEU A 216 -20.22 -1.07 -9.90
CA LEU A 216 -20.55 -2.34 -10.57
C LEU A 216 -21.63 -3.16 -9.84
N PHE A 217 -21.72 -3.03 -8.51
CA PHE A 217 -22.72 -3.74 -7.70
C PHE A 217 -23.96 -2.91 -7.41
N SER A 218 -24.11 -1.73 -8.04
CA SER A 218 -25.29 -0.88 -7.91
C SER A 218 -26.45 -1.40 -8.76
N SER A 219 -27.68 -1.07 -8.36
CA SER A 219 -28.88 -1.32 -9.14
C SER A 219 -29.07 -0.34 -10.31
N ASP A 220 -28.28 0.73 -10.38
CA ASP A 220 -28.30 1.70 -11.48
C ASP A 220 -27.38 1.25 -12.63
N PRO A 221 -27.92 0.85 -13.79
CA PRO A 221 -27.14 0.28 -14.90
C PRO A 221 -26.16 1.26 -15.56
N GLY A 222 -26.32 2.58 -15.37
CA GLY A 222 -25.47 3.60 -15.99
C GLY A 222 -24.49 4.26 -15.00
N LEU A 223 -24.48 3.82 -13.74
CA LEU A 223 -23.65 4.44 -12.71
C LEU A 223 -22.17 4.17 -12.95
N TYR A 224 -21.82 2.97 -13.39
CA TYR A 224 -20.43 2.60 -13.66
C TYR A 224 -19.81 3.50 -14.73
N GLU A 225 -20.51 3.74 -15.84
CA GLU A 225 -20.05 4.60 -16.93
C GLU A 225 -19.84 6.05 -16.45
N ARG A 226 -20.77 6.59 -15.66
CA ARG A 226 -20.64 7.95 -15.10
C ARG A 226 -19.47 8.07 -14.12
N VAL A 227 -19.26 7.07 -13.27
CA VAL A 227 -18.10 7.02 -12.36
C VAL A 227 -16.81 6.91 -13.17
N ALA A 228 -16.76 6.02 -14.16
CA ALA A 228 -15.60 5.84 -15.02
C ALA A 228 -15.24 7.14 -15.75
N GLU A 229 -16.22 7.79 -16.39
CA GLU A 229 -16.03 9.08 -17.09
C GLU A 229 -15.53 10.18 -16.15
N PHE A 230 -16.12 10.28 -14.95
CA PHE A 230 -15.71 11.27 -13.96
C PHE A 230 -14.26 11.06 -13.52
N PHE A 231 -13.87 9.87 -13.09
CA PHE A 231 -12.49 9.61 -12.66
C PHE A 231 -11.49 9.73 -13.82
N SER A 232 -11.89 9.32 -15.04
CA SER A 232 -11.09 9.47 -16.26
C SER A 232 -10.71 10.93 -16.49
N THR A 233 -11.69 11.83 -16.41
CA THR A 233 -11.51 13.25 -16.74
C THR A 233 -10.94 14.06 -15.58
N GLN A 234 -11.37 13.77 -14.36
CA GLN A 234 -11.03 14.58 -13.18
C GLN A 234 -9.70 14.21 -12.54
N PHE A 235 -9.24 12.96 -12.71
CA PHE A 235 -8.03 12.48 -12.06
C PHE A 235 -7.03 11.89 -13.04
N TYR A 236 -7.39 10.80 -13.70
CA TYR A 236 -6.43 10.02 -14.49
C TYR A 236 -5.95 10.77 -15.73
N GLY A 237 -6.80 11.59 -16.36
CA GLY A 237 -6.42 12.47 -17.45
C GLY A 237 -5.38 13.51 -17.02
N VAL A 238 -5.55 14.10 -15.84
CA VAL A 238 -4.60 15.06 -15.25
C VAL A 238 -3.25 14.40 -14.96
N ILE A 239 -3.26 13.19 -14.37
CA ILE A 239 -2.02 12.44 -14.12
C ILE A 239 -1.34 12.04 -15.43
N LYS A 240 -2.08 11.58 -16.44
CA LYS A 240 -1.52 11.22 -17.77
C LYS A 240 -0.80 12.39 -18.41
N GLU A 241 -1.39 13.59 -18.35
CA GLU A 241 -0.75 14.79 -18.86
C GLU A 241 0.55 15.08 -18.10
N ALA A 242 0.54 14.97 -16.77
CA ALA A 242 1.71 15.18 -15.95
C ALA A 242 2.84 14.17 -16.21
N VAL A 243 2.50 12.90 -16.48
CA VAL A 243 3.46 11.88 -16.92
C VAL A 243 4.05 12.25 -18.28
N SER A 244 3.21 12.68 -19.23
CA SER A 244 3.64 13.10 -20.58
C SER A 244 4.57 14.30 -20.55
N GLN A 245 4.47 15.13 -19.50
CA GLN A 245 5.32 16.29 -19.26
C GLN A 245 6.54 15.97 -18.36
N LEU A 246 6.78 14.71 -18.02
CA LEU A 246 7.84 14.23 -17.12
C LEU A 246 7.80 14.84 -15.70
N ILE A 247 6.62 15.30 -15.26
CA ILE A 247 6.41 15.76 -13.89
C ILE A 247 6.25 14.55 -12.96
N VAL A 248 5.46 13.56 -13.39
CA VAL A 248 5.27 12.29 -12.70
C VAL A 248 6.13 11.25 -13.41
N VAL A 249 7.23 10.85 -12.78
CA VAL A 249 8.18 9.88 -13.34
C VAL A 249 7.87 8.46 -12.90
N LYS A 250 7.28 8.28 -11.71
CA LYS A 250 6.87 6.96 -11.20
C LYS A 250 5.41 7.00 -10.76
N TYR A 251 4.58 6.15 -11.35
CA TYR A 251 3.16 6.06 -11.06
C TYR A 251 2.78 4.64 -10.67
N TRP A 252 2.21 4.47 -9.47
CA TRP A 252 1.90 3.16 -8.89
C TRP A 252 0.45 3.07 -8.44
N LEU A 253 -0.29 2.12 -9.02
CA LEU A 253 -1.70 1.88 -8.74
C LEU A 253 -1.88 0.52 -8.08
N THR A 254 -2.66 0.46 -6.99
CA THR A 254 -3.01 -0.81 -6.33
C THR A 254 -4.51 -1.03 -6.30
N GLY A 255 -4.93 -2.25 -6.64
CA GLY A 255 -6.35 -2.63 -6.64
C GLY A 255 -6.58 -4.13 -6.65
N VAL A 256 -7.82 -4.54 -6.85
CA VAL A 256 -8.24 -5.95 -6.97
C VAL A 256 -8.61 -6.29 -8.40
N LEU A 257 -9.40 -5.44 -9.04
CA LEU A 257 -9.88 -5.62 -10.41
C LEU A 257 -9.22 -4.62 -11.37
N PRO A 258 -9.10 -4.95 -12.67
CA PRO A 258 -8.72 -4.00 -13.72
C PRO A 258 -9.89 -3.04 -14.05
N ALA A 259 -10.49 -2.41 -13.03
CA ALA A 259 -11.63 -1.51 -13.20
C ALA A 259 -11.27 -0.31 -14.10
N PHE A 260 -12.28 0.23 -14.75
CA PHE A 260 -12.19 1.41 -15.62
C PHE A 260 -11.33 1.28 -16.89
N ARG A 261 -10.67 0.14 -17.11
CA ARG A 261 -9.67 0.00 -18.18
C ARG A 261 -10.21 0.29 -19.58
N ASP A 262 -11.41 -0.20 -19.89
CA ASP A 262 -12.03 0.02 -21.21
C ASP A 262 -12.54 1.46 -21.40
N SER A 263 -12.67 2.22 -20.31
CA SER A 263 -13.23 3.58 -20.29
C SER A 263 -12.18 4.67 -20.03
N ILE A 264 -10.97 4.31 -19.60
CA ILE A 264 -9.92 5.24 -19.17
C ILE A 264 -8.63 4.98 -19.96
N GLY A 265 -8.45 5.74 -21.04
CA GLY A 265 -7.24 5.72 -21.86
C GLY A 265 -5.90 5.87 -21.11
N PRO A 266 -5.80 6.69 -20.04
CA PRO A 266 -4.64 6.69 -19.15
C PRO A 266 -4.27 5.35 -18.51
N LEU A 267 -5.27 4.57 -18.07
CA LEU A 267 -5.05 3.29 -17.40
C LEU A 267 -4.68 2.17 -18.36
N LEU A 268 -5.03 2.29 -19.64
CA LEU A 268 -4.54 1.40 -20.70
C LEU A 268 -3.03 1.52 -20.91
N ALA A 269 -2.46 2.71 -20.67
CA ALA A 269 -1.02 2.94 -20.79
C ALA A 269 -0.23 2.38 -19.59
N ALA A 270 -0.89 2.13 -18.46
CA ALA A 270 -0.25 1.51 -17.30
C ALA A 270 -0.01 0.02 -17.57
N HIS A 271 1.21 -0.45 -17.29
CA HIS A 271 1.58 -1.85 -17.43
C HIS A 271 1.09 -2.64 -16.21
N ILE A 272 0.31 -3.70 -16.47
CA ILE A 272 -0.19 -4.60 -15.43
C ILE A 272 0.91 -5.60 -15.08
N ILE A 273 1.71 -5.24 -14.09
CA ILE A 273 2.86 -6.03 -13.65
C ILE A 273 2.48 -7.26 -12.82
N SER A 274 1.20 -7.41 -12.47
CA SER A 274 0.69 -8.51 -11.65
C SER A 274 0.98 -9.91 -12.19
N ASN A 275 1.07 -10.05 -13.51
CA ASN A 275 1.25 -11.33 -14.18
C ASN A 275 2.70 -11.60 -14.59
N GLU A 276 3.62 -10.67 -14.27
CA GLU A 276 5.04 -10.83 -14.56
C GLU A 276 5.71 -11.66 -13.46
N SER A 277 6.48 -12.67 -13.86
CA SER A 277 7.12 -13.62 -12.96
C SER A 277 8.09 -12.95 -11.98
N GLU A 278 8.79 -11.90 -12.43
CA GLU A 278 9.74 -11.12 -11.62
C GLU A 278 9.08 -10.42 -10.42
N TYR A 279 7.78 -10.08 -10.50
CA TYR A 279 7.02 -9.45 -9.41
C TYR A 279 6.05 -10.40 -8.72
N HIS A 280 6.12 -11.72 -9.02
CA HIS A 280 5.18 -12.71 -8.49
C HIS A 280 5.07 -12.62 -6.97
N GLY A 281 6.20 -12.72 -6.27
CA GLY A 281 6.29 -12.69 -4.80
C GLY A 281 6.43 -11.29 -4.18
N LEU A 282 6.13 -10.21 -4.93
CA LEU A 282 6.19 -8.82 -4.44
C LEU A 282 5.25 -8.60 -3.25
N CYS A 283 4.07 -9.21 -3.33
CA CYS A 283 3.10 -9.28 -2.26
C CYS A 283 2.62 -10.72 -2.07
N GLY A 284 2.34 -11.10 -0.82
CA GLY A 284 2.09 -12.49 -0.44
C GLY A 284 3.31 -13.13 0.23
N LEU A 285 3.07 -14.28 0.87
CA LEU A 285 4.12 -15.07 1.50
C LEU A 285 4.40 -16.34 0.71
N THR A 286 5.65 -16.76 0.65
CA THR A 286 6.06 -18.04 0.05
C THR A 286 5.94 -19.19 1.07
N ASP A 287 6.00 -20.45 0.63
CA ASP A 287 6.01 -21.60 1.55
C ASP A 287 7.12 -21.52 2.58
N ALA A 288 8.35 -21.16 2.15
CA ALA A 288 9.51 -21.01 3.04
C ALA A 288 9.33 -19.86 4.05
N GLU A 289 8.72 -18.75 3.61
CA GLU A 289 8.39 -17.62 4.49
C GLU A 289 7.35 -18.01 5.53
N VAL A 290 6.25 -18.66 5.12
CA VAL A 290 5.20 -19.13 6.03
C VAL A 290 5.75 -20.12 7.05
N GLN A 291 6.59 -21.08 6.61
CA GLN A 291 7.21 -22.04 7.52
C GLN A 291 8.11 -21.36 8.55
N THR A 292 8.92 -20.39 8.13
CA THR A 292 9.81 -19.63 9.02
C THR A 292 9.00 -18.82 10.04
N ILE A 293 7.93 -18.15 9.59
CA ILE A 293 7.03 -17.37 10.45
C ILE A 293 6.31 -18.29 11.44
N ALA A 294 5.74 -19.41 10.99
CA ALA A 294 5.01 -20.34 11.85
C ALA A 294 5.91 -20.92 12.95
N ARG A 295 7.12 -21.36 12.59
CA ARG A 295 8.11 -21.85 13.57
C ARG A 295 8.48 -20.79 14.59
N ALA A 296 8.77 -19.56 14.14
CA ALA A 296 9.18 -18.50 15.05
C ALA A 296 8.05 -17.97 15.93
N TYR A 297 6.80 -17.99 15.45
CA TYR A 297 5.65 -17.45 16.17
C TYR A 297 5.03 -18.43 17.17
N LEU A 298 4.88 -19.71 16.80
CA LEU A 298 4.19 -20.70 17.63
C LEU A 298 5.07 -21.22 18.78
N SER A 299 6.37 -21.40 18.53
CA SER A 299 7.48 -21.63 19.47
C SER A 299 8.61 -22.27 18.68
N SER A 300 9.87 -21.94 19.00
CA SER A 300 11.02 -22.69 18.46
C SER A 300 10.97 -24.19 18.81
N ASP A 301 10.25 -24.54 19.87
CA ASP A 301 10.11 -25.90 20.40
C ASP A 301 8.90 -26.65 19.82
N ILE A 302 8.27 -26.11 18.77
CA ILE A 302 7.21 -26.84 18.07
C ILE A 302 7.80 -28.11 17.45
N GLU A 303 7.25 -29.27 17.85
CA GLU A 303 7.70 -30.55 17.33
C GLU A 303 7.52 -30.61 15.81
N PRO A 304 8.50 -31.15 15.04
CA PRO A 304 8.45 -31.18 13.58
C PRO A 304 7.13 -31.75 12.99
N PRO A 305 6.51 -32.81 13.56
CA PRO A 305 5.21 -33.30 13.09
C PRO A 305 4.07 -32.29 13.24
N ALA A 306 4.05 -31.51 14.33
CA ALA A 306 3.02 -30.50 14.58
C ALA A 306 3.17 -29.33 13.60
N LEU A 307 4.40 -28.85 13.37
CA LEU A 307 4.68 -27.83 12.36
C LEU A 307 4.28 -28.31 10.96
N ALA A 308 4.58 -29.56 10.62
CA ALA A 308 4.21 -30.13 9.32
C ALA A 308 2.69 -30.24 9.14
N GLU A 309 1.93 -30.52 10.20
CA GLU A 309 0.46 -30.49 10.17
C GLU A 309 -0.05 -29.06 9.96
N THR A 310 0.46 -28.07 10.71
CA THR A 310 0.11 -26.66 10.53
C THR A 310 0.39 -26.18 9.10
N MET A 311 1.54 -26.55 8.53
CA MET A 311 1.87 -26.20 7.14
C MET A 311 0.91 -26.83 6.14
N ARG A 312 0.56 -28.12 6.32
CA ARG A 312 -0.45 -28.79 5.47
C ARG A 312 -1.82 -28.12 5.57
N GLU A 313 -2.21 -27.70 6.76
CA GLU A 313 -3.47 -26.98 6.97
C GLU A 313 -3.47 -25.60 6.29
N LEU A 314 -2.41 -24.81 6.50
CA LEU A 314 -2.23 -23.50 5.86
C LEU A 314 -2.24 -23.65 4.33
N GLN A 315 -1.53 -24.63 3.79
CA GLN A 315 -1.48 -24.89 2.35
C GLN A 315 -2.87 -25.24 1.80
N ARG A 316 -3.58 -26.15 2.46
CA ARG A 316 -4.93 -26.58 2.07
C ARG A 316 -5.96 -25.44 2.13
N ARG A 317 -5.86 -24.55 3.13
CA ARG A 317 -6.87 -23.50 3.37
C ARG A 317 -6.56 -22.16 2.71
N TYR A 318 -5.28 -21.77 2.62
CA TYR A 318 -4.89 -20.38 2.29
C TYR A 318 -3.76 -20.24 1.27
N GLY A 319 -3.10 -21.35 0.89
CA GLY A 319 -2.12 -21.37 -0.18
C GLY A 319 -2.77 -21.34 -1.57
N GLY A 320 -1.96 -21.55 -2.60
CA GLY A 320 -2.44 -21.78 -3.96
C GLY A 320 -2.57 -20.55 -4.85
N TYR A 321 -2.20 -19.35 -4.40
CA TYR A 321 -2.24 -18.17 -5.25
C TYR A 321 -1.09 -18.17 -6.24
N ARG A 322 -1.41 -18.20 -7.54
CA ARG A 322 -0.48 -18.01 -8.65
C ARG A 322 -1.02 -16.93 -9.57
N PHE A 323 -0.27 -15.85 -9.76
CA PHE A 323 -0.70 -14.70 -10.55
C PHE A 323 -0.10 -14.66 -11.95
N CYS A 324 0.96 -15.42 -12.18
CA CYS A 324 1.58 -15.54 -13.49
C CYS A 324 1.02 -16.77 -14.20
N ALA A 325 0.94 -16.71 -15.53
CA ALA A 325 0.64 -17.89 -16.32
C ALA A 325 1.67 -19.00 -16.03
N PRO A 326 1.30 -20.29 -16.14
CA PRO A 326 2.28 -21.37 -16.05
C PRO A 326 3.30 -21.18 -17.18
N GLY A 327 4.55 -20.84 -16.82
CA GLY A 327 5.68 -20.86 -17.73
C GLY A 327 6.37 -22.23 -17.71
N ASP A 328 7.56 -22.31 -18.32
CA ASP A 328 8.37 -23.53 -18.33
C ASP A 328 8.91 -23.90 -16.94
N GLU A 329 9.15 -22.90 -16.07
CA GLU A 329 9.50 -23.11 -14.67
C GLU A 329 8.29 -22.95 -13.74
N PRO A 330 8.01 -23.92 -12.86
CA PRO A 330 6.90 -23.82 -11.92
C PRO A 330 7.20 -22.77 -10.85
N LEU A 331 6.47 -21.65 -10.90
CA LEU A 331 6.46 -20.68 -9.80
C LEU A 331 5.76 -21.27 -8.57
N GLU A 332 6.38 -21.08 -7.41
CA GLU A 332 5.81 -21.43 -6.12
C GLU A 332 4.48 -20.69 -5.87
N THR A 333 3.58 -21.32 -5.13
CA THR A 333 2.32 -20.67 -4.77
C THR A 333 2.52 -19.72 -3.61
N LEU A 334 1.71 -18.66 -3.58
CA LEU A 334 1.73 -17.69 -2.50
C LEU A 334 0.55 -17.87 -1.56
N TYR A 335 0.73 -17.33 -0.37
CA TYR A 335 -0.28 -17.23 0.69
C TYR A 335 -0.71 -15.79 0.89
N ASN A 336 -1.99 -15.60 1.22
CA ASN A 336 -2.47 -14.33 1.73
C ASN A 336 -1.91 -14.09 3.15
N PRO A 337 -1.10 -13.04 3.38
CA PRO A 337 -0.43 -12.83 4.67
C PRO A 337 -1.41 -12.70 5.85
N GLN A 338 -2.53 -11.99 5.66
CA GLN A 338 -3.50 -11.80 6.74
C GLN A 338 -4.14 -13.12 7.16
N LEU A 339 -4.49 -13.98 6.19
CA LEU A 339 -5.10 -15.29 6.50
C LEU A 339 -4.12 -16.17 7.28
N VAL A 340 -2.85 -16.18 6.88
CA VAL A 340 -1.78 -16.88 7.62
C VAL A 340 -1.66 -16.32 9.04
N PHE A 341 -1.56 -15.00 9.20
CA PHE A 341 -1.38 -14.39 10.52
C PHE A 341 -2.57 -14.61 11.45
N THR A 342 -3.80 -14.49 10.94
CA THR A 342 -5.01 -14.78 11.74
C THR A 342 -5.05 -16.25 12.15
N HIS A 343 -4.73 -17.18 11.25
CA HIS A 343 -4.70 -18.61 11.57
C HIS A 343 -3.66 -18.92 12.66
N LEU A 344 -2.42 -18.42 12.51
CA LEU A 344 -1.36 -18.62 13.51
C LEU A 344 -1.73 -18.01 14.87
N ARG A 345 -2.39 -16.85 14.90
CA ARG A 345 -2.92 -16.26 16.15
C ARG A 345 -4.00 -17.14 16.79
N GLY A 346 -4.86 -17.78 15.99
CA GLY A 346 -5.87 -18.72 16.47
C GLY A 346 -5.24 -19.93 17.16
N LEU A 347 -4.24 -20.53 16.51
CA LEU A 347 -3.47 -21.65 17.07
C LEU A 347 -2.77 -21.26 18.38
N ALA A 348 -2.07 -20.12 18.43
CA ALA A 348 -1.39 -19.66 19.64
C ALA A 348 -2.33 -19.37 20.82
N LYS A 349 -3.62 -19.10 20.56
CA LYS A 349 -4.64 -18.84 21.58
C LYS A 349 -5.42 -20.10 22.00
N ASN A 350 -5.06 -21.29 21.52
CA ASN A 350 -5.83 -22.53 21.69
C ASN A 350 -7.30 -22.40 21.22
N LYS A 351 -7.58 -21.54 20.24
CA LYS A 351 -8.91 -21.41 19.61
C LYS A 351 -8.82 -22.01 18.21
N SER A 352 -9.02 -23.33 18.10
CA SER A 352 -8.90 -24.08 16.84
C SER A 352 -10.01 -23.77 15.82
N ASP A 353 -11.08 -23.09 16.21
CA ASP A 353 -12.36 -23.10 15.46
C ASP A 353 -12.77 -21.75 14.84
N LEU A 354 -11.92 -20.71 14.89
CA LEU A 354 -12.22 -19.47 14.17
C LEU A 354 -11.72 -19.59 12.73
N ASP A 355 -12.62 -19.73 11.75
CA ASP A 355 -12.25 -19.57 10.34
C ASP A 355 -11.88 -18.09 10.09
N PRO A 356 -10.61 -17.78 9.75
CA PRO A 356 -10.19 -16.42 9.43
C PRO A 356 -10.99 -15.74 8.32
N ARG A 357 -11.67 -16.51 7.47
CA ARG A 357 -12.54 -15.99 6.40
C ARG A 357 -13.77 -15.27 6.96
N ASP A 358 -14.28 -15.70 8.12
CA ASP A 358 -15.45 -15.09 8.77
C ASP A 358 -15.13 -13.68 9.31
N GLU A 359 -13.90 -13.44 9.77
CA GLU A 359 -13.41 -12.09 10.13
C GLU A 359 -13.23 -11.17 8.91
N ILE A 360 -13.07 -11.74 7.71
CA ILE A 360 -13.00 -10.95 6.47
C ILE A 360 -14.41 -10.52 6.06
N GLU A 361 -15.38 -11.44 6.07
CA GLU A 361 -16.78 -11.17 5.74
C GLU A 361 -17.48 -10.24 6.74
N ALA A 362 -17.17 -10.32 8.04
CA ALA A 362 -17.72 -9.42 9.06
C ALA A 362 -17.33 -7.94 8.83
N VAL A 363 -16.16 -7.68 8.23
CA VAL A 363 -15.75 -6.31 7.86
C VAL A 363 -16.45 -5.86 6.56
N HIS A 364 -16.84 -6.81 5.69
CA HIS A 364 -17.59 -6.52 4.46
C HIS A 364 -19.07 -6.20 4.69
N THR A 365 -19.63 -6.55 5.85
CA THR A 365 -21.04 -6.32 6.21
C THR A 365 -21.27 -5.08 7.06
N ALA A 366 -20.22 -4.35 7.46
CA ALA A 366 -20.33 -3.07 8.14
C ALA A 366 -20.78 -1.95 7.17
N ARG A 367 -22.00 -2.07 6.64
CA ARG A 367 -22.75 -0.87 6.24
C ARG A 367 -22.90 -0.03 7.51
N PRO A 368 -22.58 1.29 7.48
CA PRO A 368 -23.02 2.15 8.57
C PRO A 368 -24.54 1.98 8.68
N LYS A 369 -25.01 1.50 9.83
CA LYS A 369 -26.41 1.68 10.20
C LYS A 369 -26.59 3.19 10.37
N TYR A 370 -27.05 3.85 9.32
CA TYR A 370 -27.69 5.13 9.50
C TYR A 370 -28.99 4.83 10.24
N ASP A 371 -29.00 5.12 11.54
CA ASP A 371 -30.24 5.22 12.30
C ASP A 371 -31.05 6.35 11.66
N SER A 372 -32.06 5.97 10.88
CA SER A 372 -33.10 6.88 10.44
C SER A 372 -33.92 7.27 11.67
N LYS A 373 -33.77 8.51 12.14
CA LYS A 373 -34.78 9.20 12.94
C LYS A 373 -35.30 10.39 12.17
#